data_AF-A0A946GAE3-F1
#
_entry.id   AF-A0A946GAE3-F1
#
_cell.length_a   1.000
_cell.length_b   1.000
_cell.length_c   1.000
_cell.angle_alpha   90.00
_cell.angle_beta   90.00
_cell.angle_gamma   90.00
#
_symmetry.space_group_name_H-M   'P 1'
#
loop_
_entity.id
_entity.type
_entity.pdbx_description
1 polymer ?
#
loop_
_entity_poly.entity_id
_entity_poly.type
_entity_poly.pdbx_seq_one_letter_code
_entity_poly.pdbx_strand_id
1 'polypeptide(L)'
;MLAASLLLIQMVAAAPKKGPFKQIEDVKGLPRVLLIGDSISIGYTLPVRSLLHGKANVHRPPVNCAATIHGLKSLETWLATGGENKKWDIIHFNWGLHDLKYMGPNGENLADPKAETSKQQVAPKAYEKNLRELVKRLKKTGARLIWRNTTPVPTGVRGRVPGHSAEYNKIAARVMNEMEVEIHDLYSFAKTNAAKIQKKADVHYTRAGSIQLAEEVVKTLKIQ
;
A
#
# COMPACT_ATOMS: atom_id res chain seq x y z
N MET A 1 -53.59 -24.20 -16.21
CA MET A 1 -52.26 -24.68 -15.78
C MET A 1 -51.25 -23.56 -16.06
N LEU A 2 -50.81 -22.83 -15.03
CA LEU A 2 -49.68 -21.90 -15.14
C LEU A 2 -48.50 -22.53 -14.41
N ALA A 3 -47.43 -22.86 -15.13
CA ALA A 3 -46.16 -23.24 -14.55
C ALA A 3 -45.27 -22.00 -14.47
N ALA A 4 -45.15 -21.41 -13.28
CA ALA A 4 -44.16 -20.38 -13.01
C ALA A 4 -42.78 -21.04 -12.90
N SER A 5 -41.91 -20.81 -13.89
CA SER A 5 -40.51 -21.23 -13.82
C SER A 5 -39.73 -20.26 -12.95
N LEU A 6 -39.39 -20.70 -11.73
CA LEU A 6 -38.49 -19.99 -10.82
C LEU A 6 -37.05 -20.17 -11.34
N LEU A 7 -36.45 -19.10 -11.86
CA LEU A 7 -35.03 -19.09 -12.21
C LEU A 7 -34.21 -18.90 -10.92
N LEU A 8 -33.66 -19.98 -10.36
CA LEU A 8 -32.69 -19.91 -9.27
C LEU A 8 -31.37 -19.36 -9.81
N ILE A 9 -31.05 -18.10 -9.48
CA ILE A 9 -29.71 -17.56 -9.65
C ILE A 9 -28.84 -18.10 -8.52
N GLN A 10 -28.02 -19.11 -8.81
CA GLN A 10 -26.98 -19.54 -7.87
C GLN A 10 -25.88 -18.47 -7.81
N MET A 11 -25.81 -17.75 -6.69
CA MET A 11 -24.66 -16.92 -6.38
C MET A 11 -23.44 -17.82 -6.16
N VAL A 12 -22.51 -17.83 -7.11
CA VAL A 12 -21.20 -18.44 -6.91
C VAL A 12 -20.43 -17.57 -5.93
N ALA A 13 -20.34 -18.01 -4.68
CA ALA A 13 -19.54 -17.34 -3.67
C ALA A 13 -18.06 -17.30 -4.11
N ALA A 14 -17.45 -16.12 -4.11
CA ALA A 14 -16.04 -15.98 -4.43
C ALA A 14 -15.18 -16.83 -3.47
N ALA A 15 -14.16 -17.50 -4.00
CA ALA A 15 -13.25 -18.32 -3.19
C ALA A 15 -12.64 -17.52 -2.02
N PRO A 16 -12.51 -18.12 -0.83
CA PRO A 16 -12.02 -17.41 0.35
C PRO A 16 -10.59 -16.90 0.14
N LYS A 17 -10.37 -15.63 0.50
CA LYS A 17 -9.05 -15.00 0.39
C LYS A 17 -8.06 -15.65 1.38
N LYS A 18 -6.81 -15.82 0.94
CA LYS A 18 -5.72 -16.48 1.70
C LYS A 18 -4.57 -15.51 1.99
N GLY A 19 -3.70 -15.91 2.93
CA GLY A 19 -2.45 -15.20 3.22
C GLY A 19 -2.66 -13.75 3.66
N PRO A 20 -1.88 -12.77 3.15
CA PRO A 20 -2.04 -11.36 3.51
C PRO A 20 -3.46 -10.83 3.31
N PHE A 21 -4.21 -11.35 2.34
CA PHE A 21 -5.56 -10.88 2.00
C PHE A 21 -6.66 -11.52 2.86
N LYS A 22 -6.33 -12.51 3.70
CA LYS A 22 -7.29 -13.05 4.66
C LYS A 22 -7.69 -11.92 5.61
N GLN A 23 -8.99 -11.63 5.64
CA GLN A 23 -9.58 -10.71 6.62
C GLN A 23 -9.43 -11.33 8.01
N ILE A 24 -9.15 -10.50 9.01
CA ILE A 24 -9.01 -10.95 10.39
C ILE A 24 -10.22 -10.50 11.19
N GLU A 25 -10.56 -11.26 12.21
CA GLU A 25 -11.52 -10.85 13.23
C GLU A 25 -10.80 -10.01 14.28
N ASP A 26 -11.49 -9.01 14.83
CA ASP A 26 -10.91 -8.19 15.88
C ASP A 26 -10.93 -8.93 17.21
N VAL A 27 -9.81 -8.91 17.90
CA VAL A 27 -9.76 -9.18 19.33
C VAL A 27 -10.20 -7.91 20.07
N LYS A 28 -11.25 -8.01 20.88
CA LYS A 28 -11.80 -6.89 21.66
C LYS A 28 -10.72 -6.30 22.58
N GLY A 29 -10.65 -4.98 22.62
CA GLY A 29 -9.71 -4.23 23.47
C GLY A 29 -8.33 -3.97 22.85
N LEU A 30 -8.00 -4.60 21.71
CA LEU A 30 -6.75 -4.30 20.99
C LEU A 30 -6.93 -3.18 19.96
N PRO A 31 -5.92 -2.31 19.77
CA PRO A 31 -5.95 -1.26 18.75
C PRO A 31 -6.03 -1.84 17.34
N ARG A 32 -6.66 -1.10 16.44
CA ARG A 32 -6.80 -1.43 15.02
C ARG A 32 -5.81 -0.66 14.17
N VAL A 33 -5.04 -1.40 13.40
CA VAL A 33 -4.07 -0.86 12.45
C VAL A 33 -4.50 -1.23 11.04
N LEU A 34 -4.62 -0.24 10.15
CA LEU A 34 -4.84 -0.48 8.73
C LEU A 34 -3.55 -0.26 7.95
N LEU A 35 -3.10 -1.28 7.23
CA LEU A 35 -2.00 -1.18 6.26
C LEU A 35 -2.57 -0.93 4.85
N ILE A 36 -2.36 0.27 4.31
CA ILE A 36 -2.71 0.62 2.92
C ILE A 36 -1.43 0.67 2.09
N GLY A 37 -1.32 -0.15 1.05
CA GLY A 37 -0.15 -0.07 0.18
C GLY A 37 -0.13 -1.11 -0.93
N ASP A 38 0.98 -1.06 -1.67
CA ASP A 38 1.21 -1.91 -2.83
C ASP A 38 1.82 -3.28 -2.47
N SER A 39 2.33 -3.99 -3.47
CA SER A 39 2.99 -5.29 -3.35
C SER A 39 4.09 -5.35 -2.27
N ILE A 40 4.73 -4.24 -1.94
CA ILE A 40 5.74 -4.19 -0.88
C ILE A 40 5.08 -4.38 0.48
N SER A 41 3.96 -3.70 0.75
CA SER A 41 3.24 -3.89 2.02
C SER A 41 2.59 -5.25 2.14
N ILE A 42 2.22 -5.85 1.00
CA ILE A 42 1.75 -7.25 0.96
C ILE A 42 2.82 -8.19 1.51
N GLY A 43 4.08 -7.99 1.10
CA GLY A 43 5.20 -8.81 1.53
C GLY A 43 5.41 -8.81 3.03
N TYR A 44 5.30 -7.65 3.68
CA TYR A 44 5.50 -7.53 5.12
C TYR A 44 4.22 -7.66 5.96
N THR A 45 3.03 -7.79 5.37
CA THR A 45 1.76 -7.86 6.12
C THR A 45 1.73 -9.02 7.13
N LEU A 46 2.08 -10.24 6.69
CA LEU A 46 2.03 -11.41 7.57
C LEU A 46 3.09 -11.33 8.69
N PRO A 47 4.36 -10.95 8.41
CA PRO A 47 5.31 -10.67 9.47
C PRO A 47 4.85 -9.59 10.47
N VAL A 48 4.25 -8.47 10.02
CA VAL A 48 3.71 -7.44 10.94
C VAL A 48 2.61 -8.03 11.84
N ARG A 49 1.68 -8.81 11.26
CA ARG A 49 0.64 -9.51 12.04
C ARG A 49 1.24 -10.45 13.07
N SER A 50 2.29 -11.19 12.71
CA SER A 50 2.98 -12.10 13.62
C SER A 50 3.65 -11.35 14.78
N LEU A 51 4.36 -10.26 14.47
CA LEU A 51 5.09 -9.45 15.45
C LEU A 51 4.16 -8.68 16.41
N LEU A 52 2.93 -8.38 15.99
CA LEU A 52 1.90 -7.71 16.78
C LEU A 52 0.80 -8.67 17.27
N HIS A 53 1.04 -9.98 17.23
CA HIS A 53 0.09 -10.96 17.73
C HIS A 53 -0.23 -10.71 19.21
N GLY A 54 -1.52 -10.64 19.55
CA GLY A 54 -1.98 -10.32 20.91
C GLY A 54 -1.84 -8.83 21.30
N LYS A 55 -1.33 -7.98 20.41
CA LYS A 55 -1.10 -6.54 20.66
C LYS A 55 -1.93 -5.62 19.78
N ALA A 56 -2.23 -6.03 18.55
CA ALA A 56 -3.02 -5.23 17.63
C ALA A 56 -3.82 -6.08 16.62
N ASN A 57 -4.96 -5.53 16.21
CA ASN A 57 -5.74 -6.00 15.08
C ASN A 57 -5.18 -5.38 13.78
N VAL A 58 -4.27 -6.08 13.10
CA VAL A 58 -3.61 -5.59 11.88
C VAL A 58 -4.38 -6.01 10.62
N HIS A 59 -5.11 -5.06 10.06
CA HIS A 59 -5.92 -5.20 8.86
C HIS A 59 -5.21 -4.70 7.61
N ARG A 60 -5.70 -5.17 6.45
CA ARG A 60 -5.36 -4.59 5.15
C ARG A 60 -6.48 -4.80 4.14
N PRO A 61 -6.65 -3.91 3.15
CA PRO A 61 -7.55 -4.17 2.04
C PRO A 61 -7.15 -5.46 1.31
N PRO A 62 -8.11 -6.32 0.90
CA PRO A 62 -7.83 -7.61 0.24
C PRO A 62 -7.41 -7.46 -1.24
N VAL A 63 -6.67 -6.39 -1.54
CA VAL A 63 -6.21 -5.96 -2.87
C VAL A 63 -4.83 -5.31 -2.79
N ASN A 64 -4.10 -5.26 -3.90
CA ASN A 64 -2.97 -4.33 -4.03
C ASN A 64 -3.53 -2.90 -4.20
N CYS A 65 -3.20 -1.98 -3.29
CA CYS A 65 -3.73 -0.61 -3.31
C CYS A 65 -3.12 0.29 -4.42
N ALA A 66 -2.19 -0.26 -5.20
CA ALA A 66 -1.69 0.27 -6.47
C ALA A 66 -1.24 1.75 -6.40
N ALA A 67 -1.65 2.57 -7.36
CA ALA A 67 -1.28 3.99 -7.49
C ALA A 67 -2.29 4.91 -6.81
N THR A 68 -1.92 6.17 -6.58
CA THR A 68 -2.81 7.19 -5.99
C THR A 68 -4.16 7.32 -6.72
N ILE A 69 -4.20 7.18 -8.05
CA ILE A 69 -5.46 7.21 -8.82
C ILE A 69 -6.45 6.09 -8.45
N HIS A 70 -5.95 4.96 -7.94
CA HIS A 70 -6.81 3.89 -7.40
C HIS A 70 -7.27 4.26 -5.99
N GLY A 71 -6.38 4.84 -5.17
CA GLY A 71 -6.75 5.39 -3.87
C GLY A 71 -7.90 6.37 -3.97
N LEU A 72 -7.86 7.30 -4.93
CA LEU A 72 -8.93 8.29 -5.09
C LEU A 72 -10.29 7.64 -5.34
N LYS A 73 -10.32 6.51 -6.06
CA LYS A 73 -11.55 5.76 -6.37
C LYS A 73 -12.02 4.85 -5.23
N SER A 74 -11.09 4.23 -4.50
CA SER A 74 -11.39 3.07 -3.65
C SER A 74 -11.14 3.29 -2.16
N LEU A 75 -10.65 4.46 -1.74
CA LEU A 75 -10.28 4.68 -0.35
C LEU A 75 -11.42 4.45 0.64
N GLU A 76 -12.67 4.82 0.34
CA GLU A 76 -13.80 4.53 1.26
C GLU A 76 -13.99 3.02 1.46
N THR A 77 -13.93 2.23 0.38
CA THR A 77 -13.97 0.77 0.46
C THR A 77 -12.80 0.20 1.27
N TRP A 78 -11.61 0.78 1.14
CA TRP A 78 -10.44 0.35 1.90
C TRP A 78 -10.55 0.70 3.39
N LEU A 79 -11.11 1.85 3.72
CA LEU A 79 -11.38 2.26 5.09
C LEU A 79 -12.45 1.40 5.76
N ALA A 80 -13.37 0.79 4.99
CA ALA A 80 -14.36 -0.18 5.49
C ALA A 80 -13.80 -1.61 5.71
N THR A 81 -12.49 -1.84 5.53
CA THR A 81 -11.86 -3.14 5.79
C THR A 81 -12.11 -3.61 7.22
N GLY A 82 -12.45 -4.88 7.42
CA GLY A 82 -12.74 -5.42 8.76
C GLY A 82 -14.10 -5.00 9.34
N GLY A 83 -14.95 -4.34 8.54
CA GLY A 83 -16.36 -4.05 8.83
C GLY A 83 -16.68 -2.55 8.77
N GLU A 84 -17.91 -2.23 8.37
CA GLU A 84 -18.38 -0.84 8.25
C GLU A 84 -18.43 -0.13 9.61
N ASN A 85 -18.24 1.19 9.59
CA ASN A 85 -18.28 2.09 10.76
C ASN A 85 -17.27 1.80 11.88
N LYS A 86 -16.31 0.90 11.64
CA LYS A 86 -15.21 0.65 12.57
C LYS A 86 -14.14 1.72 12.41
N LYS A 87 -13.66 2.24 13.55
CA LYS A 87 -12.62 3.27 13.59
C LYS A 87 -11.23 2.65 13.52
N TRP A 88 -10.28 3.38 12.95
CA TRP A 88 -8.87 3.01 12.93
C TRP A 88 -8.13 3.81 13.98
N ASP A 89 -7.29 3.13 14.78
CA ASP A 89 -6.38 3.83 15.70
C ASP A 89 -5.15 4.32 14.93
N ILE A 90 -4.64 3.49 14.01
CA ILE A 90 -3.49 3.82 13.17
C ILE A 90 -3.78 3.44 11.71
N ILE A 91 -3.44 4.35 10.79
CA ILE A 91 -3.37 4.05 9.35
C ILE A 91 -1.92 4.23 8.90
N HIS A 92 -1.27 3.12 8.57
CA HIS A 92 0.06 3.10 7.96
C HIS A 92 -0.09 2.93 6.45
N PHE A 93 0.35 3.92 5.68
CA PHE A 93 0.01 3.98 4.26
C PHE A 93 1.17 4.37 3.34
N ASN A 94 1.12 3.90 2.09
CA ASN A 94 2.04 4.27 1.02
C ASN A 94 1.37 4.21 -0.36
N TRP A 95 1.74 5.16 -1.23
CA TRP A 95 1.62 5.09 -2.69
C TRP A 95 2.91 5.61 -3.31
N GLY A 96 3.41 4.96 -4.36
CA GLY A 96 4.61 5.44 -5.06
C GLY A 96 5.11 4.54 -6.17
N LEU A 97 5.43 3.25 -5.93
CA LEU A 97 6.00 2.38 -6.97
C LEU A 97 5.08 2.15 -8.16
N HIS A 98 3.76 2.24 -7.95
CA HIS A 98 2.75 2.16 -9.00
C HIS A 98 2.49 3.51 -9.68
N ASP A 99 2.79 4.63 -9.03
CA ASP A 99 2.67 5.97 -9.59
C ASP A 99 3.84 6.27 -10.54
N LEU A 100 5.07 5.94 -10.10
CA LEU A 100 6.31 6.28 -10.81
C LEU A 100 6.65 5.38 -11.99
N LYS A 101 5.98 4.23 -12.14
CA LYS A 101 6.27 3.26 -13.21
C LYS A 101 5.80 3.80 -14.55
N TYR A 102 6.44 3.34 -15.62
CA TYR A 102 6.11 3.73 -16.98
C TYR A 102 5.02 2.85 -17.57
N MET A 103 4.12 3.51 -18.28
CA MET A 103 3.01 2.93 -19.02
C MET A 103 3.17 3.27 -20.50
N GLY A 104 2.82 2.32 -21.36
CA GLY A 104 2.79 2.55 -22.81
C GLY A 104 1.57 3.36 -23.24
N PRO A 105 1.52 3.80 -24.52
CA PRO A 105 0.46 4.66 -25.03
C PRO A 105 -0.94 4.04 -24.96
N ASN A 106 -1.04 2.70 -24.94
CA ASN A 106 -2.31 1.96 -24.90
C ASN A 106 -2.56 1.30 -23.52
N GLY A 107 -1.84 1.73 -22.48
CA GLY A 107 -2.01 1.20 -21.12
C GLY A 107 -1.15 -0.02 -20.81
N GLU A 108 -0.15 -0.32 -21.64
CA GLU A 108 0.83 -1.38 -21.41
C GLU A 108 1.56 -1.13 -20.10
N ASN A 109 1.59 -2.12 -19.21
CA ASN A 109 2.18 -1.99 -17.90
C ASN A 109 3.71 -2.24 -17.94
N LEU A 110 4.48 -1.40 -17.26
CA LEU A 110 5.95 -1.48 -17.20
C LEU A 110 6.61 -1.33 -18.57
N ALA A 111 6.13 -0.36 -19.36
CA ALA A 111 6.74 0.00 -20.65
C ALA A 111 8.17 0.53 -20.48
N ASP A 112 8.97 0.47 -21.54
CA ASP A 112 10.35 0.98 -21.53
C ASP A 112 10.36 2.49 -21.25
N PRO A 113 10.99 2.96 -20.15
CA PRO A 113 11.09 4.39 -19.85
C PRO A 113 11.81 5.23 -20.91
N LYS A 114 12.56 4.60 -21.82
CA LYS A 114 13.26 5.29 -22.93
C LYS A 114 12.38 5.47 -24.17
N ALA A 115 11.25 4.78 -24.25
CA ALA A 115 10.34 4.94 -25.38
C ALA A 115 9.65 6.31 -25.30
N GLU A 116 9.68 7.09 -26.38
CA GLU A 116 9.11 8.44 -26.45
C GLU A 116 7.61 8.48 -26.12
N THR A 117 6.89 7.40 -26.43
CA THR A 117 5.44 7.27 -26.20
C THR A 117 5.10 6.77 -24.79
N SER A 118 6.10 6.39 -24.00
CA SER A 118 5.90 5.96 -22.62
C SER A 118 5.83 7.15 -21.67
N LYS A 119 5.06 6.99 -20.59
CA LYS A 119 4.96 8.02 -19.54
C LYS A 119 4.76 7.39 -18.18
N GLN A 120 5.16 8.10 -17.13
CA GLN A 120 4.85 7.68 -15.77
C GLN A 120 3.32 7.55 -15.59
N GLN A 121 2.87 6.50 -14.89
CA GLN A 121 1.45 6.24 -14.68
C GLN A 121 0.74 7.44 -14.03
N VAL A 122 1.41 8.09 -13.08
CA VAL A 122 0.93 9.33 -12.47
C VAL A 122 2.06 10.33 -12.48
N ALA A 123 1.96 11.37 -13.31
CA ALA A 123 3.00 12.41 -13.38
C ALA A 123 3.21 13.11 -12.01
N PRO A 124 4.43 13.60 -11.71
CA PRO A 124 4.78 14.19 -10.41
C PRO A 124 3.78 15.22 -9.86
N LYS A 125 3.31 16.15 -10.71
CA LYS A 125 2.32 17.17 -10.33
C LYS A 125 0.95 16.56 -9.99
N ALA A 126 0.53 15.54 -10.72
CA ALA A 126 -0.70 14.82 -10.44
C ALA A 126 -0.57 13.97 -9.17
N TYR A 127 0.58 13.34 -8.94
CA TYR A 127 0.88 12.60 -7.72
C TYR A 127 0.76 13.50 -6.48
N GLU A 128 1.35 14.69 -6.52
CA GLU A 128 1.23 15.67 -5.43
C GLU A 128 -0.23 16.04 -5.15
N LYS A 129 -0.98 16.40 -6.20
CA LYS A 129 -2.41 16.75 -6.09
C LYS A 129 -3.21 15.58 -5.50
N ASN A 130 -2.97 14.36 -5.96
CA ASN A 130 -3.69 13.18 -5.51
C ASN A 130 -3.39 12.89 -4.03
N LEU A 131 -2.12 13.01 -3.60
CA LEU A 131 -1.75 12.81 -2.20
C LEU A 131 -2.44 13.82 -1.29
N ARG A 132 -2.53 15.10 -1.67
CA ARG A 132 -3.25 16.11 -0.87
C ARG A 132 -4.70 15.72 -0.64
N GLU A 133 -5.39 15.26 -1.69
CA GLU A 133 -6.78 14.82 -1.58
C GLU A 133 -6.91 13.54 -0.73
N LEU A 134 -6.03 12.56 -0.95
CA LEU A 134 -6.02 11.31 -0.17
C LEU A 134 -5.78 11.57 1.32
N VAL A 135 -4.78 12.39 1.65
CA VAL A 135 -4.46 12.74 3.04
C VAL A 135 -5.61 13.53 3.67
N LYS A 136 -6.24 14.45 2.93
CA LYS A 136 -7.43 15.18 3.42
C LYS A 136 -8.55 14.21 3.80
N ARG A 137 -8.79 13.17 3.00
CA ARG A 137 -9.79 12.12 3.29
C ARG A 137 -9.37 11.23 4.45
N LEU A 138 -8.12 10.80 4.50
CA LEU A 138 -7.57 10.00 5.60
C LEU A 138 -7.67 10.74 6.94
N LYS A 139 -7.41 12.06 6.98
CA LYS A 139 -7.52 12.87 8.21
C LYS A 139 -8.93 12.85 8.81
N LYS A 140 -9.98 12.74 7.99
CA LYS A 140 -11.38 12.66 8.47
C LYS A 140 -11.65 11.42 9.32
N THR A 141 -10.79 10.40 9.26
CA THR A 141 -10.94 9.19 10.08
C THR A 141 -10.60 9.43 11.55
N GLY A 142 -9.82 10.48 11.86
CA GLY A 142 -9.28 10.74 13.19
C GLY A 142 -8.17 9.77 13.63
N ALA A 143 -7.75 8.83 12.76
CA ALA A 143 -6.66 7.91 13.06
C ALA A 143 -5.31 8.62 13.11
N ARG A 144 -4.35 8.07 13.85
CA ARG A 144 -2.94 8.43 13.71
C ARG A 144 -2.46 8.02 12.32
N LEU A 145 -2.05 8.99 11.52
CA LEU A 145 -1.62 8.77 10.13
C LEU A 145 -0.11 8.69 10.05
N ILE A 146 0.39 7.60 9.49
CA ILE A 146 1.83 7.37 9.26
C ILE A 146 2.04 7.06 7.78
N TRP A 147 2.57 8.03 7.04
CA TRP A 147 3.00 7.81 5.68
C TRP A 147 4.37 7.15 5.67
N ARG A 148 4.49 6.02 4.96
CA ARG A 148 5.76 5.37 4.70
C ARG A 148 6.28 5.78 3.34
N ASN A 149 7.52 6.26 3.30
CA ASN A 149 8.12 6.65 2.03
C ASN A 149 8.41 5.43 1.13
N THR A 150 8.37 5.66 -0.18
CA THR A 150 8.51 4.61 -1.20
C THR A 150 9.92 4.06 -1.17
N THR A 151 10.07 2.74 -1.12
CA THR A 151 11.40 2.10 -1.11
C THR A 151 12.15 2.26 -2.44
N PRO A 152 13.50 2.10 -2.47
CA PRO A 152 14.29 2.30 -3.68
C PRO A 152 13.88 1.43 -4.86
N VAL A 153 14.02 1.97 -6.07
CA VAL A 153 14.01 1.20 -7.33
C VAL A 153 15.44 0.73 -7.62
N PRO A 154 15.73 -0.58 -7.58
CA PRO A 154 17.06 -1.08 -7.94
C PRO A 154 17.32 -1.02 -9.46
N THR A 155 18.59 -1.00 -9.85
CA THR A 155 19.01 -1.06 -11.25
C THR A 155 18.53 -2.36 -11.93
N GLY A 156 18.14 -2.27 -13.20
CA GLY A 156 17.72 -3.41 -14.02
C GLY A 156 16.23 -3.77 -13.91
N VAL A 157 15.46 -3.05 -13.10
CA VAL A 157 14.00 -3.25 -13.00
C VAL A 157 13.31 -2.76 -14.28
N ARG A 158 12.40 -3.58 -14.82
CA ARG A 158 11.57 -3.20 -15.97
C ARG A 158 10.57 -2.08 -15.62
N GLY A 159 10.47 -1.09 -16.51
CA GLY A 159 9.44 -0.05 -16.47
C GLY A 159 9.52 0.92 -15.30
N ARG A 160 10.67 1.00 -14.63
CA ARG A 160 10.95 1.95 -13.55
C ARG A 160 12.39 2.43 -13.66
N VAL A 161 12.62 3.64 -13.20
CA VAL A 161 13.94 4.29 -13.28
C VAL A 161 14.50 4.43 -11.86
N PRO A 162 15.72 3.93 -11.58
CA PRO A 162 16.44 4.22 -10.35
C PRO A 162 16.51 5.73 -10.09
N GLY A 163 16.27 6.15 -8.84
CA GLY A 163 16.21 7.57 -8.47
C GLY A 163 14.79 8.15 -8.42
N HIS A 164 13.85 7.72 -9.27
CA HIS A 164 12.49 8.27 -9.28
C HIS A 164 11.75 8.06 -7.95
N SER A 165 12.00 6.94 -7.25
CA SER A 165 11.46 6.74 -5.89
C SER A 165 11.86 7.87 -4.93
N ALA A 166 13.09 8.40 -5.02
CA ALA A 166 13.55 9.50 -4.18
C ALA A 166 12.89 10.84 -4.58
N GLU A 167 12.67 11.07 -5.88
CA GLU A 167 11.96 12.25 -6.37
C GLU A 167 10.51 12.27 -5.90
N TYR A 168 9.79 11.15 -6.02
CA TYR A 168 8.42 11.01 -5.53
C TYR A 168 8.36 11.13 -4.01
N ASN A 169 9.35 10.59 -3.29
CA ASN A 169 9.44 10.76 -1.84
C ASN A 169 9.62 12.23 -1.43
N LYS A 170 10.41 13.03 -2.17
CA LYS A 170 10.54 14.47 -1.89
C LYS A 170 9.20 15.19 -2.05
N ILE A 171 8.43 14.85 -3.08
CA ILE A 171 7.09 15.40 -3.31
C ILE A 171 6.14 15.02 -2.17
N ALA A 172 6.07 13.73 -1.86
CA ALA A 172 5.21 13.22 -0.81
C ALA A 172 5.58 13.80 0.56
N ALA A 173 6.88 13.89 0.89
CA ALA A 173 7.34 14.46 2.14
C ALA A 173 6.91 15.92 2.32
N ARG A 174 6.91 16.75 1.27
CA ARG A 174 6.34 18.10 1.34
C ARG A 174 4.87 18.07 1.72
N VAL A 175 4.07 17.25 1.04
CA VAL A 175 2.64 17.09 1.34
C VAL A 175 2.43 16.61 2.78
N MET A 176 3.17 15.59 3.22
CA MET A 176 3.03 15.06 4.58
C MET A 176 3.41 16.09 5.64
N ASN A 177 4.49 16.85 5.44
CA ASN A 177 4.90 17.91 6.36
C ASN A 177 3.87 19.05 6.43
N GLU A 178 3.43 19.55 5.28
CA GLU A 178 2.40 20.60 5.21
C GLU A 178 1.06 20.16 5.82
N MET A 179 0.76 18.87 5.73
CA MET A 179 -0.45 18.27 6.28
C MET A 179 -0.20 17.56 7.60
N GLU A 180 0.91 17.79 8.30
CA GLU A 180 1.18 17.25 9.64
C GLU A 180 0.94 15.73 9.76
N VAL A 181 1.41 14.95 8.78
CA VAL A 181 1.37 13.49 8.77
C VAL A 181 2.75 12.95 9.14
N GLU A 182 2.80 11.96 10.03
CA GLU A 182 4.05 11.32 10.43
C GLU A 182 4.72 10.63 9.25
N ILE A 183 6.05 10.75 9.14
CA ILE A 183 6.84 10.13 8.09
C ILE A 183 7.64 8.95 8.67
N HIS A 184 7.41 7.76 8.12
CA HIS A 184 8.26 6.59 8.31
C HIS A 184 9.26 6.49 7.16
N ASP A 185 10.55 6.68 7.46
CA ASP A 185 11.65 6.54 6.50
C ASP A 185 12.10 5.09 6.27
N LEU A 186 11.26 4.31 5.58
CA LEU A 186 11.60 2.95 5.17
C LEU A 186 12.55 2.91 3.96
N TYR A 187 12.60 3.98 3.17
CA TYR A 187 13.50 4.13 2.02
C TYR A 187 14.95 4.06 2.45
N SER A 188 15.35 4.84 3.46
CA SER A 188 16.75 4.86 3.92
C SER A 188 17.12 3.52 4.54
N PHE A 189 16.24 2.93 5.36
CA PHE A 189 16.45 1.59 5.90
C PHE A 189 16.68 0.55 4.78
N ALA A 190 15.79 0.54 3.78
CA ALA A 190 15.88 -0.43 2.69
C ALA A 190 17.11 -0.20 1.81
N LYS A 191 17.48 1.06 1.55
CA LYS A 191 18.66 1.42 0.78
C LYS A 191 19.94 0.97 1.48
N THR A 192 20.07 1.25 2.77
CA THR A 192 21.24 0.86 3.58
C THR A 192 21.39 -0.66 3.66
N ASN A 193 20.29 -1.41 3.70
CA ASN A 193 20.31 -2.86 3.83
C ASN A 193 20.18 -3.62 2.50
N ALA A 194 20.18 -2.94 1.35
CA ALA A 194 19.80 -3.50 0.06
C ALA A 194 20.54 -4.79 -0.31
N ALA A 195 21.84 -4.88 -0.03
CA ALA A 195 22.66 -6.06 -0.31
C ALA A 195 22.16 -7.34 0.40
N LYS A 196 21.45 -7.21 1.53
CA LYS A 196 20.94 -8.34 2.33
C LYS A 196 19.48 -8.66 2.02
N ILE A 197 18.67 -7.63 1.75
CA ILE A 197 17.20 -7.76 1.75
C ILE A 197 16.57 -7.72 0.36
N GLN A 198 17.23 -7.07 -0.61
CA GLN A 198 16.67 -6.79 -1.93
C GLN A 198 16.87 -7.98 -2.87
N LYS A 199 15.85 -8.32 -3.66
CA LYS A 199 16.03 -9.24 -4.80
C LYS A 199 16.75 -8.53 -5.95
N LYS A 200 17.61 -9.25 -6.67
CA LYS A 200 18.34 -8.69 -7.83
C LYS A 200 17.35 -8.18 -8.89
N ALA A 201 17.51 -6.92 -9.31
CA ALA A 201 16.70 -6.28 -10.36
C ALA A 201 15.18 -6.38 -10.17
N ASP A 202 14.72 -6.42 -8.92
CA ASP A 202 13.31 -6.53 -8.57
C ASP A 202 13.03 -5.58 -7.41
N VAL A 203 11.93 -4.81 -7.49
CA VAL A 203 11.50 -3.90 -6.42
C VAL A 203 11.06 -4.66 -5.16
N HIS A 204 10.70 -5.93 -5.30
CA HIS A 204 10.29 -6.77 -4.18
C HIS A 204 11.48 -7.31 -3.39
N TYR A 205 11.22 -7.58 -2.11
CA TYR A 205 12.21 -8.07 -1.18
C TYR A 205 12.19 -9.59 -1.08
N THR A 206 13.28 -10.17 -0.58
CA THR A 206 13.31 -11.57 -0.18
C THR A 206 12.33 -11.81 0.98
N ARG A 207 12.08 -13.07 1.34
CA ARG A 207 11.27 -13.38 2.53
C ARG A 207 11.90 -12.78 3.79
N ALA A 208 13.21 -12.95 3.96
CA ALA A 208 13.96 -12.36 5.07
C ALA A 208 13.93 -10.82 5.02
N GLY A 209 14.02 -10.23 3.83
CA GLY A 209 13.88 -8.79 3.65
C GLY A 209 12.51 -8.26 4.07
N SER A 210 11.44 -8.92 3.68
CA SER A 210 10.08 -8.55 4.10
C SER A 210 9.88 -8.63 5.62
N ILE A 211 10.56 -9.56 6.30
CA ILE A 211 10.55 -9.64 7.77
C ILE A 211 11.27 -8.43 8.38
N GLN A 212 12.45 -8.07 7.88
CA GLN A 212 13.17 -6.88 8.36
C GLN A 212 12.40 -5.58 8.12
N LEU A 213 11.73 -5.44 6.97
CA LEU A 213 10.83 -4.29 6.73
C LEU A 213 9.67 -4.27 7.73
N ALA A 214 9.15 -5.44 8.13
CA ALA A 214 8.08 -5.52 9.12
C ALA A 214 8.53 -5.09 10.51
N GLU A 215 9.75 -5.41 10.91
CA GLU A 215 10.34 -4.96 12.18
C GLU A 215 10.39 -3.44 12.25
N GLU A 216 10.81 -2.77 11.17
CA GLU A 216 10.81 -1.29 11.10
C GLU A 216 9.39 -0.70 11.14
N VAL A 217 8.43 -1.35 10.47
CA VAL A 217 7.02 -0.95 10.55
C VAL A 217 6.53 -1.05 12.00
N VAL A 218 6.77 -2.18 12.68
CA VAL A 218 6.33 -2.39 14.07
C VAL A 218 6.96 -1.39 15.03
N LYS A 219 8.28 -1.13 14.91
CA LYS A 219 8.96 -0.09 15.70
C LYS A 219 8.29 1.28 15.54
N THR A 220 7.89 1.63 14.32
CA THR A 220 7.26 2.92 14.01
C THR A 220 5.83 3.04 14.56
N LEU A 221 5.09 1.92 14.61
CA LEU A 221 3.72 1.90 15.13
C LEU A 221 3.67 2.20 16.63
N LYS A 222 4.73 1.87 17.40
CA LYS A 222 4.84 2.12 18.86
C LYS A 222 3.69 1.49 19.67
N ILE A 223 3.23 0.31 19.27
CA ILE A 223 2.21 -0.46 19.98
C ILE A 223 2.89 -1.36 21.00
N GLN A 224 2.43 -1.31 22.25
CA GLN A 224 2.97 -2.09 23.37
C GLN A 224 2.34 -3.47 23.46
#